data_AF-A0A7S0ZFF6-F1
#
_entry.id   AF-A0A7S0ZFF6-F1
#
_cell.length_a   1.000
_cell.length_b   1.000
_cell.length_c   1.000
_cell.angle_alpha   90.00
_cell.angle_beta   90.00
_cell.angle_gamma   90.00
#
_symmetry.space_group_name_H-M   'P 1'
#
loop_
_entity.id
_entity.type
_entity.pdbx_description
1 polymer ?
#
loop_
_entity_poly.entity_id
_entity_poly.type
_entity_poly.pdbx_seq_one_letter_code
_entity_poly.pdbx_strand_id
1 'polypeptide(L)'
;MVSNSHSVRDSVGRQEQCYSSRMDEDADEEGIQETCVTQTKGCESSTAIAKTKVTERLRYSDCVGGSQLGHIPVDSHAFRALLADKPMNLCFTPNYSSADSVEKLVSELRQVIDYVESRPSLSDGNASFLRDRLRTLVAKSSSEARTSIRITNQRFESQSKIDANLARSGIESLPDDVIGHVFSFLDGPSLANAQGVSKRWKSVAETPSLWKKLCIDHWNALAHDEALWPIVCRPDPTILESGKDKWRLAYPYIRDHESFKVRIQKTGRFVCNAVVHRLAGPALNLSAMPDTIIVERRFNVLHLESFVVPESSILYFEPEDQVDKEALQEFIAYLSGRNRAGLALDERHRFMVLPPCEYSKDQLEYYGNAMLGVVQDVYHNFTS
;
A
#
# COMPACT_ATOMS: atom_id res chain seq x y z
N MET A 1 28.39 37.19 72.79
CA MET A 1 28.42 38.67 72.86
C MET A 1 27.39 39.19 71.88
N VAL A 2 26.42 39.96 72.40
CA VAL A 2 25.36 40.77 71.73
C VAL A 2 24.36 39.95 70.89
N SER A 3 23.14 39.60 71.31
CA SER A 3 22.00 40.28 71.99
C SER A 3 21.17 41.23 71.11
N ASN A 4 19.85 41.03 71.22
CA ASN A 4 18.70 41.91 70.93
C ASN A 4 18.17 41.98 69.48
N SER A 5 16.87 42.21 69.22
CA SER A 5 15.55 41.87 69.79
C SER A 5 14.51 42.82 69.15
N HIS A 6 13.25 42.36 69.02
CA HIS A 6 12.01 43.12 68.71
C HIS A 6 11.86 43.57 67.22
N SER A 7 10.68 43.60 66.61
CA SER A 7 9.34 43.97 67.11
C SER A 7 8.22 43.37 66.26
N VAL A 8 7.13 43.03 66.96
CA VAL A 8 5.76 42.76 66.49
C VAL A 8 5.14 44.03 65.86
N ARG A 9 4.25 43.86 64.87
CA ARG A 9 3.05 44.70 64.68
C ARG A 9 2.00 43.99 63.81
N ASP A 10 0.84 43.79 64.42
CA ASP A 10 -0.43 43.44 63.80
C ASP A 10 -0.95 44.55 62.87
N SER A 11 -1.69 44.17 61.83
CA SER A 11 -2.70 45.02 61.18
C SER A 11 -3.72 44.16 60.45
N VAL A 12 -4.88 44.02 61.08
CA VAL A 12 -6.13 43.50 60.51
C VAL A 12 -6.63 44.47 59.44
N GLY A 13 -7.03 43.94 58.27
CA GLY A 13 -7.68 44.71 57.22
C GLY A 13 -8.48 43.80 56.29
N ARG A 14 -9.74 43.53 56.66
CA ARG A 14 -10.77 43.02 55.76
C ARG A 14 -11.02 44.05 54.66
N GLN A 15 -11.00 43.62 53.41
CA GLN A 15 -11.80 44.25 52.35
C GLN A 15 -12.34 43.16 51.44
N GLU A 16 -13.63 42.90 51.61
CA GLU A 16 -14.47 42.24 50.64
C GLU A 16 -14.56 43.16 49.41
N GLN A 17 -14.17 42.66 48.24
CA GLN A 17 -14.60 43.22 46.97
C GLN A 17 -15.20 42.09 46.14
N CYS A 18 -16.53 42.09 46.08
CA CYS A 18 -17.30 41.42 45.06
C CYS A 18 -16.93 42.00 43.70
N TYR A 19 -16.13 41.29 42.92
CA TYR A 19 -16.07 41.49 41.47
C TYR A 19 -17.13 40.61 40.82
N SER A 20 -18.29 41.23 40.59
CA SER A 20 -19.27 40.76 39.62
C SER A 20 -18.71 41.07 38.23
N SER A 21 -18.01 40.11 37.64
CA SER A 21 -17.60 40.19 36.24
C SER A 21 -18.79 39.82 35.37
N ARG A 22 -19.59 40.83 35.03
CA ARG A 22 -20.43 40.84 33.84
C ARG A 22 -19.56 40.42 32.66
N MET A 23 -19.97 39.36 31.96
CA MET A 23 -19.43 39.08 30.64
C MET A 23 -20.02 40.11 29.69
N ASP A 24 -19.19 41.05 29.25
CA ASP A 24 -19.52 41.94 28.16
C ASP A 24 -19.55 41.13 26.87
N GLU A 25 -20.74 41.04 26.29
CA GLU A 25 -21.02 40.54 24.95
C GLU A 25 -20.61 41.61 23.93
N ASP A 26 -19.35 41.60 23.49
CA ASP A 26 -18.93 42.37 22.33
C ASP A 26 -19.13 41.52 21.07
N ALA A 27 -20.35 41.63 20.52
CA ALA A 27 -20.69 41.20 19.17
C ALA A 27 -20.31 42.32 18.19
N ASP A 28 -19.11 42.21 17.60
CA ASP A 28 -18.71 43.05 16.46
C ASP A 28 -19.39 42.52 15.18
N GLU A 29 -20.62 43.01 14.91
CA GLU A 29 -21.23 43.02 13.58
C GLU A 29 -20.64 44.18 12.77
N GLU A 30 -19.58 43.92 11.98
CA GLU A 30 -19.25 44.80 10.85
C GLU A 30 -19.90 44.28 9.57
N GLY A 31 -20.96 44.98 9.16
CA GLY A 31 -21.61 44.84 7.87
C GLY A 31 -20.69 45.25 6.73
N ILE A 32 -20.50 44.34 5.77
CA ILE A 32 -19.94 44.66 4.47
C ILE A 32 -21.09 44.68 3.47
N GLN A 33 -21.24 45.86 2.85
CA GLN A 33 -22.22 46.18 1.82
C GLN A 33 -22.12 45.26 0.61
N GLU A 34 -23.30 44.87 0.13
CA GLU A 34 -23.58 44.25 -1.14
C GLU A 34 -23.04 45.08 -2.31
N THR A 35 -22.36 44.43 -3.25
CA THR A 35 -22.39 44.83 -4.65
C THR A 35 -22.72 43.61 -5.50
N CYS A 36 -23.78 43.80 -6.30
CA CYS A 36 -24.41 42.81 -7.15
C CYS A 36 -23.78 42.83 -8.56
N VAL A 37 -24.14 41.82 -9.37
CA VAL A 37 -23.95 41.67 -10.83
C VAL A 37 -22.59 41.03 -11.21
N THR A 38 -22.51 39.88 -11.90
CA THR A 38 -23.18 39.46 -13.14
C THR A 38 -23.32 37.94 -13.26
N GLN A 39 -24.41 37.51 -13.89
CA GLN A 39 -24.68 36.14 -14.38
C GLN A 39 -23.75 35.73 -15.53
N THR A 40 -23.25 34.50 -15.50
CA THR A 40 -22.94 33.73 -16.72
C THR A 40 -23.43 32.29 -16.58
N LYS A 41 -24.27 31.89 -17.53
CA LYS A 41 -24.85 30.57 -17.72
C LYS A 41 -23.82 29.59 -18.30
N GLY A 42 -23.97 28.32 -17.91
CA GLY A 42 -23.72 27.16 -18.77
C GLY A 42 -22.42 26.41 -18.51
N CYS A 43 -22.49 25.17 -18.03
CA CYS A 43 -22.59 23.99 -18.87
C CYS A 43 -22.47 22.75 -17.97
N GLU A 44 -23.55 21.97 -17.84
CA GLU A 44 -23.55 20.68 -17.17
C GLU A 44 -22.95 19.64 -18.13
N SER A 45 -21.91 18.94 -17.69
CA SER A 45 -21.48 17.68 -18.30
C SER A 45 -21.18 16.66 -17.19
N SER A 46 -22.22 15.91 -16.85
CA SER A 46 -22.15 14.71 -16.03
C SER A 46 -21.28 13.65 -16.70
N THR A 47 -20.23 13.22 -16.02
CA THR A 47 -19.52 11.98 -16.34
C THR A 47 -19.55 11.09 -15.11
N ALA A 48 -20.47 10.13 -15.10
CA ALA A 48 -20.56 9.10 -14.08
C ALA A 48 -19.43 8.07 -14.31
N ILE A 49 -18.51 7.95 -13.35
CA ILE A 49 -17.53 6.85 -13.32
C ILE A 49 -17.95 5.91 -12.19
N ALA A 50 -18.56 4.79 -12.58
CA ALA A 50 -18.79 3.65 -11.70
C ALA A 50 -17.44 2.97 -11.40
N LYS A 51 -17.05 2.93 -10.12
CA LYS A 51 -15.95 2.07 -9.65
C LYS A 51 -16.54 0.95 -8.80
N THR A 52 -16.61 -0.24 -9.39
CA THR A 52 -16.97 -1.49 -8.74
C THR A 52 -15.79 -1.95 -7.87
N LYS A 53 -15.99 -2.02 -6.55
CA LYS A 53 -15.10 -2.67 -5.59
C LYS A 53 -15.21 -4.20 -5.77
N VAL A 54 -14.12 -4.86 -6.15
CA VAL A 54 -13.96 -6.31 -5.97
C VAL A 54 -13.05 -6.50 -4.76
N THR A 55 -13.61 -7.11 -3.71
CA THR A 55 -12.90 -7.46 -2.48
C THR A 55 -12.77 -8.97 -2.49
N GLU A 56 -11.59 -9.51 -2.79
CA GLU A 56 -11.34 -10.94 -2.76
C GLU A 56 -10.40 -11.24 -1.58
N ARG A 57 -10.99 -11.77 -0.50
CA ARG A 57 -10.28 -12.35 0.65
C ARG A 57 -9.99 -13.82 0.31
N LEU A 58 -8.74 -14.16 0.04
CA LEU A 58 -8.28 -15.55 0.07
C LEU A 58 -7.73 -15.87 1.46
N ARG A 59 -8.44 -16.74 2.19
CA ARG A 59 -7.92 -17.43 3.37
C ARG A 59 -7.18 -18.68 2.90
N TYR A 60 -5.89 -18.76 3.23
CA TYR A 60 -5.10 -19.98 3.16
C TYR A 60 -5.46 -20.86 4.38
N SER A 61 -5.82 -22.11 4.14
CA SER A 61 -5.96 -23.14 5.17
C SER A 61 -5.11 -24.35 4.80
N ASP A 62 -4.20 -24.69 5.72
CA ASP A 62 -3.28 -25.81 5.66
C ASP A 62 -3.99 -27.17 5.54
N CYS A 63 -3.44 -28.06 4.71
CA CYS A 63 -3.79 -29.47 4.65
C CYS A 63 -2.53 -30.30 4.95
N VAL A 64 -2.51 -30.88 6.15
CA VAL A 64 -1.58 -31.95 6.57
C VAL A 64 -2.34 -33.27 6.56
N GLY A 65 -1.80 -34.28 5.90
CA GLY A 65 -2.25 -35.68 5.91
C GLY A 65 -1.74 -36.37 4.65
N GLY A 66 -0.96 -37.44 4.68
CA GLY A 66 -0.95 -38.56 5.62
C GLY A 66 -1.14 -39.81 4.78
N SER A 67 -0.03 -40.47 4.43
CA SER A 67 0.03 -41.67 3.59
C SER A 67 -0.75 -42.84 4.20
N GLN A 68 -1.59 -43.51 3.41
CA GLN A 68 -1.87 -44.94 3.58
C GLN A 68 -2.01 -45.65 2.23
N LEU A 69 -1.21 -46.71 2.09
CA LEU A 69 -1.22 -47.70 1.02
C LEU A 69 -2.44 -48.61 1.17
N GLY A 70 -3.23 -48.75 0.10
CA GLY A 70 -4.34 -49.69 -0.01
C GLY A 70 -4.12 -50.68 -1.15
N HIS A 71 -4.19 -51.96 -0.81
CA HIS A 71 -4.11 -53.15 -1.67
C HIS A 71 -5.10 -53.13 -2.86
N ILE A 72 -4.64 -53.53 -4.05
CA ILE A 72 -5.47 -53.80 -5.24
C ILE A 72 -5.68 -55.31 -5.36
N PRO A 73 -6.92 -55.85 -5.39
CA PRO A 73 -7.18 -57.21 -5.79
C PRO A 73 -7.27 -57.31 -7.31
N VAL A 74 -6.60 -58.32 -7.85
CA VAL A 74 -6.65 -58.72 -9.26
C VAL A 74 -7.89 -59.58 -9.46
N ASP A 75 -8.84 -59.10 -10.26
CA ASP A 75 -10.00 -59.91 -10.67
C ASP A 75 -10.10 -59.99 -12.21
N SER A 76 -10.09 -61.22 -12.71
CA SER A 76 -9.77 -61.61 -14.10
C SER A 76 -10.98 -61.56 -15.06
N HIS A 77 -12.08 -60.90 -14.69
CA HIS A 77 -13.30 -60.87 -15.51
C HIS A 77 -13.72 -59.49 -16.04
N ALA A 78 -12.96 -58.42 -15.77
CA ALA A 78 -13.27 -57.06 -16.22
C ALA A 78 -12.69 -56.68 -17.61
N PHE A 79 -11.89 -57.53 -18.26
CA PHE A 79 -11.14 -57.16 -19.47
C PHE A 79 -11.92 -57.33 -20.80
N ARG A 80 -13.12 -57.96 -20.78
CA ARG A 80 -13.92 -58.21 -22.00
C ARG A 80 -15.14 -57.31 -22.18
N ALA A 81 -15.46 -56.44 -21.21
CA ALA A 81 -16.60 -55.52 -21.28
C ALA A 81 -16.22 -54.05 -21.56
N LEU A 82 -14.95 -53.76 -21.84
CA LEU A 82 -14.41 -52.40 -22.04
C LEU A 82 -14.09 -52.08 -23.51
N LEU A 83 -14.55 -52.91 -24.45
CA LEU A 83 -14.34 -52.72 -25.91
C LEU A 83 -15.62 -52.50 -26.71
N ALA A 84 -16.77 -52.31 -26.07
CA ALA A 84 -18.01 -51.94 -26.75
C ALA A 84 -18.57 -50.68 -26.11
N ASP A 85 -18.83 -49.68 -26.97
CA ASP A 85 -19.46 -48.40 -26.68
C ASP A 85 -18.71 -47.38 -25.80
N LYS A 86 -17.87 -46.60 -26.47
CA LYS A 86 -17.80 -45.14 -26.26
C LYS A 86 -17.21 -44.47 -27.52
N PRO A 87 -17.93 -43.57 -28.21
CA PRO A 87 -17.31 -42.72 -29.20
C PRO A 87 -16.43 -41.70 -28.48
N MET A 88 -15.12 -41.98 -28.44
CA MET A 88 -14.15 -40.96 -28.09
C MET A 88 -14.09 -39.95 -29.25
N ASN A 89 -14.74 -38.80 -29.06
CA ASN A 89 -14.32 -37.56 -29.72
C ASN A 89 -12.95 -37.16 -29.16
N LEU A 90 -11.92 -37.85 -29.62
CA LEU A 90 -10.58 -37.30 -29.67
C LEU A 90 -10.57 -36.37 -30.87
N CYS A 91 -10.40 -35.07 -30.61
CA CYS A 91 -9.90 -34.16 -31.63
C CYS A 91 -8.55 -34.70 -32.11
N PHE A 92 -8.58 -35.53 -33.15
CA PHE A 92 -7.42 -35.91 -33.92
C PHE A 92 -6.91 -34.63 -34.58
N THR A 93 -5.95 -33.98 -33.92
CA THR A 93 -4.96 -33.20 -34.66
C THR A 93 -4.35 -34.16 -35.70
N PRO A 94 -4.12 -33.72 -36.94
CA PRO A 94 -3.65 -34.61 -37.99
C PRO A 94 -2.35 -35.26 -37.51
N ASN A 95 -2.43 -36.57 -37.27
CA ASN A 95 -1.37 -37.41 -36.75
C ASN A 95 -0.11 -37.20 -37.61
N TYR A 96 0.83 -36.40 -37.11
CA TYR A 96 2.24 -36.57 -37.42
C TYR A 96 2.69 -37.86 -36.73
N SER A 97 2.18 -38.99 -37.23
CA SER A 97 2.63 -40.31 -36.82
C SER A 97 4.11 -40.36 -37.16
N SER A 98 4.97 -40.57 -36.16
CA SER A 98 6.41 -40.53 -36.36
C SER A 98 6.78 -41.52 -37.46
N ALA A 99 7.86 -41.24 -38.18
CA ALA A 99 8.23 -42.03 -39.35
C ALA A 99 8.49 -43.53 -39.06
N ASP A 100 8.66 -43.87 -37.78
CA ASP A 100 8.89 -45.18 -37.21
C ASP A 100 7.71 -45.69 -36.37
N SER A 101 6.56 -45.01 -36.40
CA SER A 101 5.39 -45.45 -35.66
C SER A 101 4.89 -46.79 -36.20
N VAL A 102 4.37 -47.61 -35.28
CA VAL A 102 3.74 -48.89 -35.63
C VAL A 102 2.59 -48.68 -36.61
N GLU A 103 1.82 -47.60 -36.47
CA GLU A 103 0.70 -47.25 -37.35
C GLU A 103 1.14 -46.97 -38.79
N LYS A 104 2.23 -46.21 -38.98
CA LYS A 104 2.78 -45.89 -40.30
C LYS A 104 3.35 -47.15 -40.96
N LEU A 105 4.11 -47.95 -40.22
CA LEU A 105 4.66 -49.21 -40.70
C LEU A 105 3.55 -50.19 -41.12
N VAL A 106 2.49 -50.30 -40.32
CA VAL A 106 1.33 -51.14 -40.64
C VAL A 106 0.58 -50.60 -41.86
N SER A 107 0.45 -49.28 -42.01
CA SER A 107 -0.16 -48.66 -43.19
C SER A 107 0.65 -48.93 -44.47
N GLU A 108 1.98 -48.77 -44.43
CA GLU A 108 2.86 -49.06 -45.56
C GLU A 108 2.88 -50.56 -45.90
N LEU A 109 2.81 -51.44 -44.90
CA LEU A 109 2.70 -52.89 -45.11
C LEU A 109 1.37 -53.27 -45.78
N ARG A 110 0.26 -52.67 -45.36
CA ARG A 110 -1.06 -52.86 -45.99
C ARG A 110 -1.04 -52.44 -47.46
N GLN A 111 -0.43 -51.29 -47.79
CA GLN A 111 -0.27 -50.87 -49.18
C GLN A 111 0.54 -51.87 -50.03
N VAL A 112 1.55 -52.53 -49.44
CA VAL A 112 2.30 -53.59 -50.13
C VAL A 112 1.42 -54.81 -50.36
N ILE A 113 0.59 -55.20 -49.39
CA ILE A 113 -0.37 -56.31 -49.51
C ILE A 113 -1.41 -55.99 -50.60
N ASP A 114 -2.06 -54.83 -50.53
CA ASP A 114 -3.06 -54.39 -51.50
C ASP A 114 -2.47 -54.35 -52.93
N TYR A 115 -1.21 -53.92 -53.07
CA TYR A 115 -0.51 -53.92 -54.35
C TYR A 115 -0.30 -55.32 -54.91
N VAL A 116 0.09 -56.28 -54.07
CA VAL A 116 0.25 -57.69 -54.48
C VAL A 116 -1.09 -58.29 -54.88
N GLU A 117 -2.16 -58.03 -54.12
CA GLU A 117 -3.52 -58.51 -54.43
C GLU A 117 -4.05 -57.92 -55.75
N SER A 118 -3.71 -56.67 -56.06
CA SER A 118 -4.11 -56.02 -57.31
C SER A 118 -3.41 -56.58 -58.57
N ARG A 119 -2.37 -57.39 -58.41
CA ARG A 119 -1.56 -57.94 -59.51
C ARG A 119 -1.40 -59.46 -59.40
N PRO A 120 -2.34 -60.25 -59.97
CA PRO A 120 -2.33 -61.71 -59.90
C PRO A 120 -1.04 -62.36 -60.43
N SER A 121 -0.30 -61.70 -61.33
CA SER A 121 0.99 -62.21 -61.82
C SER A 121 2.08 -62.29 -60.73
N LEU A 122 1.88 -61.63 -59.58
CA LEU A 122 2.81 -61.65 -58.44
C LEU A 122 2.45 -62.73 -57.40
N SER A 123 1.24 -63.31 -57.44
CA SER A 123 0.83 -64.33 -56.45
C SER A 123 1.58 -65.65 -56.63
N ASP A 124 1.93 -65.99 -57.88
CA ASP A 124 2.66 -67.22 -58.23
C ASP A 124 4.17 -66.97 -58.46
N GLY A 125 4.62 -65.72 -58.26
CA GLY A 125 5.98 -65.27 -58.51
C GLY A 125 6.96 -65.53 -57.35
N ASN A 126 8.26 -65.49 -57.64
CA ASN A 126 9.30 -65.61 -56.62
C ASN A 126 9.24 -64.43 -55.63
N ALA A 127 9.08 -64.72 -54.33
CA ALA A 127 8.98 -63.76 -53.21
C ALA A 127 10.19 -62.81 -53.04
N SER A 128 11.18 -62.86 -53.93
CA SER A 128 12.26 -61.89 -54.09
C SER A 128 11.81 -60.43 -54.02
N PHE A 129 10.76 -60.05 -54.77
CA PHE A 129 10.23 -58.67 -54.78
C PHE A 129 9.70 -58.23 -53.41
N LEU A 130 8.90 -59.07 -52.74
CA LEU A 130 8.35 -58.76 -51.42
C LEU A 130 9.47 -58.62 -50.38
N ARG A 131 10.47 -59.52 -50.41
CA ARG A 131 11.62 -59.46 -49.51
C ARG A 131 12.44 -58.19 -49.71
N ASP A 132 12.68 -57.79 -50.96
CA ASP A 132 13.42 -56.57 -51.28
C ASP A 132 12.64 -55.31 -50.86
N ARG A 133 11.32 -55.31 -51.09
CA ARG A 133 10.43 -54.22 -50.68
C ARG A 133 10.37 -54.06 -49.15
N LEU A 134 10.26 -55.17 -48.42
CA LEU A 134 10.27 -55.16 -46.95
C LEU A 134 11.62 -54.71 -46.39
N ARG A 135 12.74 -55.15 -46.98
CA ARG A 135 14.08 -54.68 -46.61
C ARG A 135 14.21 -53.17 -46.81
N THR A 136 13.73 -52.66 -47.94
CA THR A 136 13.74 -51.23 -48.25
C THR A 136 12.89 -50.44 -47.26
N LEU A 137 11.70 -50.94 -46.91
CA LEU A 137 10.79 -50.32 -45.96
C LEU A 137 11.44 -50.21 -44.57
N VAL A 138 12.02 -51.32 -44.06
CA VAL A 138 12.70 -51.34 -42.76
C VAL A 138 13.93 -50.42 -42.75
N ALA A 139 14.73 -50.44 -43.82
CA ALA A 139 15.91 -49.56 -43.93
C ALA A 139 15.52 -48.08 -43.96
N LYS A 140 14.47 -47.73 -44.71
CA LYS A 140 13.93 -46.36 -44.80
C LYS A 140 13.37 -45.90 -43.45
N SER A 141 12.52 -46.70 -42.82
CA SER A 141 11.94 -46.37 -41.51
C SER A 141 13.03 -46.20 -40.45
N SER A 142 14.04 -47.07 -40.41
CA SER A 142 15.17 -46.94 -39.48
C SER A 142 16.00 -45.66 -39.70
N SER A 143 16.20 -45.25 -40.96
CA SER A 143 16.90 -44.00 -41.29
C SER A 143 16.10 -42.77 -40.87
N GLU A 144 14.78 -42.78 -41.11
CA GLU A 144 13.88 -41.69 -40.72
C GLU A 144 13.76 -41.59 -39.18
N ALA A 145 13.73 -42.72 -38.47
CA ALA A 145 13.76 -42.79 -37.01
C ALA A 145 15.02 -42.12 -36.43
N ARG A 146 16.20 -42.51 -36.94
CA ARG A 146 17.49 -41.94 -36.52
C ARG A 146 17.56 -40.43 -36.75
N THR A 147 17.03 -39.97 -37.88
CA THR A 147 16.97 -38.54 -38.20
C THR A 147 16.04 -37.80 -37.25
N SER A 148 14.88 -38.37 -36.96
CA SER A 148 13.90 -37.81 -36.01
C SER A 148 14.47 -37.72 -34.59
N ILE A 149 15.15 -38.77 -34.11
CA ILE A 149 15.84 -38.77 -32.81
C ILE A 149 16.92 -37.69 -32.79
N ARG A 150 17.73 -37.56 -33.85
CA ARG A 150 18.78 -36.54 -33.93
C ARG A 150 18.21 -35.11 -33.88
N ILE A 151 17.12 -34.84 -34.61
CA ILE A 151 16.44 -33.55 -34.61
C ILE A 151 15.86 -33.25 -33.23
N THR A 152 15.21 -34.23 -32.60
CA THR A 152 14.64 -34.09 -31.26
C THR A 152 15.74 -33.81 -30.23
N ASN A 153 16.85 -34.55 -30.27
CA ASN A 153 18.00 -34.31 -29.39
C ASN A 153 18.61 -32.91 -29.60
N GLN A 154 18.77 -32.46 -30.86
CA GLN A 154 19.23 -31.11 -31.15
C GLN A 154 18.28 -30.03 -30.63
N ARG A 155 16.96 -30.25 -30.68
CA ARG A 155 15.97 -29.34 -30.10
C ARG A 155 16.08 -29.29 -28.58
N PHE A 156 16.17 -30.44 -27.91
CA PHE A 156 16.37 -30.51 -26.45
C PHE A 156 17.66 -29.81 -26.01
N GLU A 157 18.77 -30.02 -26.73
CA GLU A 157 20.03 -29.34 -26.46
C GLU A 157 19.94 -27.82 -26.67
N SER A 158 19.23 -27.38 -27.70
CA SER A 158 19.03 -25.95 -27.98
C SER A 158 18.15 -25.29 -26.92
N GLN A 159 17.07 -25.97 -26.49
CA GLN A 159 16.19 -25.50 -25.42
C GLN A 159 16.93 -25.42 -24.08
N SER A 160 17.70 -26.46 -23.74
CA SER A 160 18.54 -26.48 -22.52
C SER A 160 19.57 -25.34 -22.49
N LYS A 161 20.15 -24.98 -23.64
CA LYS A 161 21.05 -23.82 -23.75
C LYS A 161 20.35 -22.48 -23.54
N ILE A 162 19.11 -22.35 -24.01
CA ILE A 162 18.30 -21.14 -23.79
C ILE A 162 17.96 -21.00 -22.30
N ASP A 163 17.47 -22.08 -21.67
CA ASP A 163 17.13 -22.08 -20.25
C ASP A 163 18.36 -21.81 -19.37
N ALA A 164 19.52 -22.36 -19.72
CA ALA A 164 20.79 -22.08 -19.03
C ALA A 164 21.27 -20.63 -19.19
N ASN A 165 21.01 -19.99 -20.35
CA ASN A 165 21.35 -18.58 -20.57
C ASN A 165 20.38 -17.62 -19.86
N LEU A 166 19.10 -17.97 -19.77
CA LEU A 166 18.11 -17.26 -18.94
C LEU A 166 18.46 -17.37 -17.45
N ALA A 167 18.87 -18.56 -16.99
CA ALA A 167 19.34 -18.76 -15.62
C ALA A 167 20.62 -17.95 -15.31
N ARG A 168 21.47 -17.70 -16.31
CA ARG A 168 22.65 -16.81 -16.19
C ARG A 168 22.31 -15.32 -16.25
N SER A 169 21.11 -14.97 -16.71
CA SER A 169 20.63 -13.58 -16.88
C SER A 169 19.55 -13.23 -15.86
N GLY A 170 19.65 -13.77 -14.64
CA GLY A 170 18.72 -13.44 -13.55
C GLY A 170 18.82 -11.97 -13.12
N ILE A 171 17.97 -11.54 -12.18
CA ILE A 171 18.03 -10.19 -11.58
C ILE A 171 19.44 -9.86 -11.04
N GLU A 172 20.20 -10.89 -10.64
CA GLU A 172 21.59 -10.74 -10.21
C GLU A 172 22.54 -10.18 -11.28
N SER A 173 22.16 -10.20 -12.56
CA SER A 173 22.92 -9.62 -13.68
C SER A 173 22.55 -8.17 -13.98
N LEU A 174 21.42 -7.67 -13.47
CA LEU A 174 21.01 -6.28 -13.67
C LEU A 174 21.95 -5.34 -12.92
N PRO A 175 22.22 -4.10 -13.40
CA PRO A 175 22.93 -3.07 -12.64
C PRO A 175 22.18 -2.64 -11.37
N ASP A 176 22.90 -2.15 -10.35
CA ASP A 176 22.31 -1.71 -9.08
C ASP A 176 21.28 -0.59 -9.28
N ASP A 177 21.50 0.33 -10.22
CA ASP A 177 20.55 1.42 -10.53
C ASP A 177 19.21 0.89 -11.04
N VAL A 178 19.23 -0.20 -11.83
CA VAL A 178 18.00 -0.84 -12.35
C VAL A 178 17.28 -1.56 -11.23
N ILE A 179 18.01 -2.27 -10.35
CA ILE A 179 17.43 -2.91 -9.17
C ILE A 179 16.83 -1.85 -8.23
N GLY A 180 17.54 -0.75 -7.99
CA GLY A 180 17.05 0.37 -7.20
C GLY A 180 15.79 1.00 -7.80
N HIS A 181 15.74 1.15 -9.12
CA HIS A 181 14.53 1.61 -9.80
C HIS A 181 13.36 0.63 -9.62
N VAL A 182 13.58 -0.68 -9.77
CA VAL A 182 12.56 -1.71 -9.49
C VAL A 182 12.10 -1.62 -8.02
N PHE A 183 13.04 -1.48 -7.08
CA PHE A 183 12.74 -1.35 -5.65
C PHE A 183 11.96 -0.08 -5.32
N SER A 184 12.07 0.97 -6.13
CA SER A 184 11.28 2.21 -5.94
C SER A 184 9.78 2.02 -6.17
N PHE A 185 9.34 0.89 -6.72
CA PHE A 185 7.93 0.50 -6.86
C PHE A 185 7.45 -0.44 -5.75
N LEU A 186 8.33 -0.90 -4.87
CA LEU A 186 7.95 -1.78 -3.75
C LEU A 186 7.38 -0.97 -2.60
N ASP A 187 6.40 -1.54 -1.90
CA ASP A 187 5.97 -1.03 -0.60
C ASP A 187 7.01 -1.34 0.49
N GLY A 188 6.88 -0.73 1.65
CA GLY A 188 7.84 -0.91 2.75
C GLY A 188 8.03 -2.38 3.17
N PRO A 189 6.97 -3.17 3.38
CA PRO A 189 7.10 -4.60 3.70
C PRO A 189 7.84 -5.39 2.62
N SER A 190 7.54 -5.19 1.33
CA SER A 190 8.25 -5.90 0.25
C SER A 190 9.69 -5.45 0.14
N LEU A 191 9.99 -4.17 0.37
CA LEU A 191 11.35 -3.63 0.40
C LEU A 191 12.18 -4.20 1.56
N ALA A 192 11.56 -4.38 2.73
CA ALA A 192 12.18 -5.04 3.87
C ALA A 192 12.48 -6.52 3.57
N ASN A 193 11.53 -7.23 2.94
CA ASN A 193 11.74 -8.62 2.52
C ASN A 193 12.85 -8.75 1.46
N ALA A 194 12.98 -7.78 0.55
CA ALA A 194 14.05 -7.73 -0.45
C ALA A 194 15.44 -7.72 0.20
N GLN A 195 15.61 -7.12 1.37
CA GLN A 195 16.88 -7.13 2.11
C GLN A 195 17.30 -8.54 2.56
N GLY A 196 16.35 -9.47 2.71
CA GLY A 196 16.62 -10.85 3.10
C GLY A 196 17.11 -11.75 1.97
N VAL A 197 17.05 -11.29 0.71
CA VAL A 197 17.34 -12.13 -0.47
C VAL A 197 18.84 -12.33 -0.67
N SER A 198 19.62 -11.25 -0.65
CA SER A 198 21.09 -11.29 -0.81
C SER A 198 21.77 -10.06 -0.22
N LYS A 199 23.09 -10.12 0.00
CA LYS A 199 23.88 -8.95 0.47
C LYS A 199 23.76 -7.76 -0.48
N ARG A 200 23.72 -8.03 -1.79
CA ARG A 200 23.57 -7.02 -2.83
C ARG A 200 22.20 -6.36 -2.75
N TRP A 201 21.14 -7.16 -2.66
CA TRP A 201 19.77 -6.63 -2.51
C TRP A 201 19.61 -5.84 -1.22
N LYS A 202 20.21 -6.31 -0.11
CA LYS A 202 20.26 -5.55 1.13
C LYS A 202 20.87 -4.17 0.95
N SER A 203 22.05 -4.08 0.33
CA SER A 203 22.72 -2.80 0.07
C SER A 203 21.86 -1.85 -0.78
N VAL A 204 21.18 -2.37 -1.81
CA VAL A 204 20.32 -1.54 -2.67
C VAL A 204 19.03 -1.14 -1.95
N ALA A 205 18.39 -2.05 -1.21
CA ALA A 205 17.17 -1.79 -0.46
C ALA A 205 17.38 -0.91 0.78
N GLU A 206 18.60 -0.81 1.32
CA GLU A 206 18.96 0.13 2.39
C GLU A 206 19.18 1.57 1.88
N THR A 207 19.09 1.81 0.56
CA THR A 207 19.27 3.15 0.00
C THR A 207 18.28 4.16 0.62
N PRO A 208 18.75 5.25 1.25
CA PRO A 208 17.89 6.19 1.97
C PRO A 208 16.80 6.85 1.12
N SER A 209 17.05 7.05 -0.18
CA SER A 209 16.07 7.68 -1.09
C SER A 209 14.81 6.84 -1.26
N LEU A 210 14.90 5.51 -1.19
CA LEU A 210 13.75 4.61 -1.27
C LEU A 210 12.84 4.77 -0.06
N TRP A 211 13.42 4.73 1.14
CA TRP A 211 12.69 4.93 2.40
C TRP A 211 12.16 6.34 2.54
N LYS A 212 12.93 7.35 2.12
CA LYS A 212 12.47 8.74 2.07
C LYS A 212 11.22 8.89 1.21
N LYS A 213 11.23 8.31 0.00
CA LYS A 213 10.05 8.31 -0.89
C LYS A 213 8.85 7.68 -0.21
N LEU A 214 9.00 6.48 0.37
CA LEU A 214 7.92 5.80 1.08
C LEU A 214 7.35 6.64 2.23
N CYS A 215 8.21 7.24 3.07
CA CYS A 215 7.74 8.10 4.15
C CYS A 215 6.98 9.34 3.65
N ILE A 216 7.47 9.99 2.58
CA ILE A 216 6.82 11.17 1.98
C ILE A 216 5.49 10.80 1.33
N ASP A 217 5.41 9.64 0.67
CA ASP A 217 4.17 9.15 0.06
C ASP A 217 3.07 8.91 1.12
N HIS A 218 3.45 8.58 2.36
CA HIS A 218 2.53 8.45 3.50
C HIS A 218 2.26 9.78 4.22
N TRP A 219 3.30 10.62 4.35
CA TRP A 219 3.22 11.88 5.08
C TRP A 219 4.17 12.91 4.46
N ASN A 220 3.63 13.68 3.53
CA ASN A 220 4.41 14.56 2.67
C ASN A 220 5.05 15.72 3.47
N ALA A 221 4.46 16.11 4.60
CA ALA A 221 5.02 17.15 5.45
C ALA A 221 6.46 16.89 5.94
N LEU A 222 6.86 15.62 6.06
CA LEU A 222 8.22 15.23 6.45
C LEU A 222 9.30 15.69 5.45
N ALA A 223 8.91 16.00 4.21
CA ALA A 223 9.83 16.48 3.19
C ALA A 223 10.36 17.90 3.47
N HIS A 224 9.57 18.72 4.16
CA HIS A 224 9.80 20.16 4.28
C HIS A 224 9.72 20.72 5.70
N ASP A 225 9.17 19.96 6.66
CA ASP A 225 9.02 20.41 8.05
C ASP A 225 10.01 19.67 8.96
N GLU A 226 11.21 20.23 9.11
CA GLU A 226 12.22 19.60 9.96
C GLU A 226 11.84 19.61 11.45
N ALA A 227 10.96 20.52 11.88
CA ALA A 227 10.51 20.61 13.28
C ALA A 227 9.55 19.48 13.66
N LEU A 228 9.04 18.72 12.68
CA LEU A 228 8.16 17.58 12.90
C LEU A 228 8.93 16.32 13.33
N TRP A 229 10.19 16.19 12.93
CA TRP A 229 11.03 15.01 13.20
C TRP A 229 11.19 14.66 14.68
N PRO A 230 11.47 15.61 15.60
CA PRO A 230 11.50 15.33 17.04
C PRO A 230 10.25 14.67 17.58
N ILE A 231 9.09 15.02 17.04
CA ILE A 231 7.78 14.56 17.52
C ILE A 231 7.49 13.17 16.96
N VAL A 232 7.71 12.97 15.65
CA VAL A 232 7.49 11.69 14.98
C VAL A 232 8.43 10.61 15.52
N CYS A 233 9.67 10.98 15.84
CA CYS A 233 10.67 10.08 16.42
C CYS A 233 10.65 10.05 17.95
N ARG A 234 9.68 10.68 18.63
CA ARG A 234 9.59 10.67 20.10
C ARG A 234 9.61 9.26 20.72
N PRO A 235 9.02 8.21 20.10
CA PRO A 235 9.13 6.85 20.64
C PRO A 235 10.56 6.31 20.71
N ASP A 236 11.45 6.79 19.84
CA ASP A 236 12.86 6.41 19.80
C ASP A 236 13.75 7.58 19.28
N PRO A 237 14.32 8.39 20.18
CA PRO A 237 15.17 9.52 19.81
C PRO A 237 16.42 9.13 19.01
N THR A 238 16.87 7.87 19.10
CA THR A 238 18.08 7.40 18.39
C THR A 238 17.90 7.38 16.87
N ILE A 239 16.65 7.42 16.39
CA ILE A 239 16.30 7.53 14.97
C ILE A 239 16.86 8.84 14.38
N LEU A 240 16.80 9.95 15.13
CA LEU A 240 17.29 11.24 14.66
C LEU A 240 18.82 11.26 14.57
N GLU A 241 19.47 10.62 15.53
CA GLU A 241 20.93 10.49 15.61
C GLU A 241 21.49 9.60 14.49
N SER A 242 20.67 8.70 13.94
CA SER A 242 21.05 7.76 12.88
C SER A 242 21.32 8.42 11.52
N GLY A 243 21.05 9.73 11.38
CA GLY A 243 21.43 10.53 10.22
C GLY A 243 20.76 10.07 8.92
N LYS A 244 21.51 9.35 8.07
CA LYS A 244 21.01 8.88 6.76
C LYS A 244 19.94 7.79 6.88
N ASP A 245 19.98 7.01 7.95
CA ASP A 245 19.07 5.89 8.19
C ASP A 245 17.76 6.31 8.85
N LYS A 246 17.60 7.59 9.22
CA LYS A 246 16.42 8.09 9.93
C LYS A 246 15.11 7.73 9.23
N TRP A 247 15.08 7.81 7.89
CA TRP A 247 13.89 7.49 7.10
C TRP A 247 13.47 6.03 7.20
N ARG A 248 14.44 5.12 7.14
CA ARG A 248 14.19 3.67 7.23
C ARG A 248 13.70 3.29 8.62
N LEU A 249 14.33 3.84 9.66
CA LEU A 249 13.97 3.56 11.05
C LEU A 249 12.64 4.22 11.45
N ALA A 250 12.31 5.39 10.89
CA ALA A 250 11.04 6.07 11.14
C ALA A 250 9.85 5.44 10.39
N TYR A 251 10.09 4.76 9.27
CA TYR A 251 9.01 4.26 8.39
C TYR A 251 7.93 3.43 9.10
N PRO A 252 8.24 2.49 10.02
CA PRO A 252 7.20 1.74 10.74
C PRO A 252 6.24 2.65 11.52
N TYR A 253 6.75 3.72 12.14
CA TYR A 253 5.95 4.69 12.89
C TYR A 253 5.09 5.56 11.96
N ILE A 254 5.61 5.90 10.79
CA ILE A 254 4.92 6.73 9.79
C ILE A 254 3.83 5.93 9.06
N ARG A 255 4.10 4.66 8.72
CA ARG A 255 3.15 3.80 8.00
C ARG A 255 1.89 3.56 8.82
N ASP A 256 2.06 3.34 10.13
CA ASP A 256 0.96 3.03 11.04
C ASP A 256 0.34 4.31 11.65
N HIS A 257 0.71 5.48 11.13
CA HIS A 257 0.24 6.78 11.60
C HIS A 257 -1.22 7.03 11.20
N GLU A 258 -2.02 7.48 12.15
CA GLU A 258 -3.43 7.81 11.91
C GLU A 258 -3.55 9.16 11.20
N SER A 259 -4.25 9.17 10.06
CA SER A 259 -4.53 10.37 9.29
C SER A 259 -6.00 10.45 8.84
N PHE A 260 -6.52 11.67 8.78
CA PHE A 260 -7.92 11.96 8.47
C PHE A 260 -8.01 13.11 7.47
N LYS A 261 -8.91 13.02 6.49
CA LYS A 261 -9.21 14.16 5.62
C LYS A 261 -10.33 14.98 6.24
N VAL A 262 -10.12 16.28 6.38
CA VAL A 262 -11.10 17.19 6.95
C VAL A 262 -11.23 18.47 6.13
N ARG A 263 -12.42 19.04 6.17
CA ARG A 263 -12.69 20.39 5.70
C ARG A 263 -12.62 21.37 6.85
N ILE A 264 -11.91 22.48 6.68
CA ILE A 264 -11.87 23.56 7.66
C ILE A 264 -12.82 24.67 7.25
N GLN A 265 -13.67 25.10 8.18
CA GLN A 265 -14.56 26.24 8.00
C GLN A 265 -14.36 27.25 9.12
N LYS A 266 -14.54 28.53 8.80
CA LYS A 266 -14.60 29.63 9.77
C LYS A 266 -16.00 30.22 9.72
N THR A 267 -16.76 30.04 10.81
CA THR A 267 -18.16 30.54 10.90
C THR A 267 -19.01 30.12 9.69
N GLY A 268 -18.88 28.84 9.30
CA GLY A 268 -19.58 28.25 8.15
C GLY A 268 -18.99 28.58 6.76
N ARG A 269 -18.01 29.48 6.66
CA ARG A 269 -17.31 29.76 5.39
C ARG A 269 -16.17 28.79 5.18
N PHE A 270 -16.06 28.23 3.99
CA PHE A 270 -14.95 27.36 3.61
C PHE A 270 -13.61 28.09 3.72
N VAL A 271 -12.62 27.40 4.31
CA VAL A 271 -11.23 27.85 4.37
C VAL A 271 -10.39 26.99 3.43
N CYS A 272 -10.20 25.70 3.76
CA CYS A 272 -9.41 24.76 2.98
C CYS A 272 -9.80 23.31 3.31
N ASN A 273 -9.33 22.35 2.50
CA ASN A 273 -9.24 20.95 2.90
C ASN A 273 -7.84 20.66 3.48
N ALA A 274 -7.77 19.73 4.43
CA ALA A 274 -6.54 19.35 5.09
C ALA A 274 -6.51 17.84 5.39
N VAL A 275 -5.31 17.28 5.39
CA VAL A 275 -5.00 15.98 5.97
C VAL A 275 -4.47 16.21 7.38
N VAL A 276 -5.13 15.61 8.36
CA VAL A 276 -4.81 15.78 9.77
C VAL A 276 -4.15 14.52 10.28
N HIS A 277 -2.94 14.67 10.83
CA HIS A 277 -2.10 13.57 11.32
C HIS A 277 -2.03 13.61 12.84
N ARG A 278 -2.20 12.47 13.51
CA ARG A 278 -2.17 12.40 14.99
C ARG A 278 -0.75 12.27 15.53
N LEU A 279 -0.18 13.37 16.00
CA LEU A 279 1.18 13.42 16.55
C LEU A 279 1.34 12.69 17.88
N ALA A 280 0.41 12.88 18.82
CA ALA A 280 0.52 12.38 20.19
C ALA A 280 -0.86 12.23 20.86
N GLY A 281 -0.88 11.66 22.06
CA GLY A 281 -2.10 11.47 22.87
C GLY A 281 -2.83 10.16 22.58
N PRO A 282 -4.05 9.97 23.10
CA PRO A 282 -4.86 8.78 22.86
C PRO A 282 -5.25 8.66 21.38
N ALA A 283 -5.56 7.44 20.93
CA ALA A 283 -6.06 7.24 19.58
C ALA A 283 -7.46 7.88 19.44
N LEU A 284 -7.68 8.58 18.33
CA LEU A 284 -9.00 9.11 18.01
C LEU A 284 -9.80 7.98 17.37
N ASN A 285 -10.97 7.66 17.91
CA ASN A 285 -11.88 6.73 17.24
C ASN A 285 -12.19 7.25 15.83
N LEU A 286 -12.25 6.39 14.81
CA LEU A 286 -12.57 6.82 13.43
C LEU A 286 -13.88 7.62 13.33
N SER A 287 -14.83 7.37 14.23
CA SER A 287 -16.08 8.13 14.33
C SER A 287 -15.98 9.45 15.11
N ALA A 288 -14.83 9.74 15.73
CA ALA A 288 -14.59 10.93 16.52
C ALA A 288 -14.11 12.12 15.67
N MET A 289 -13.47 11.86 14.52
CA MET A 289 -12.99 12.93 13.64
C MET A 289 -14.12 13.36 12.69
N PRO A 290 -14.61 14.62 12.77
CA PRO A 290 -15.64 15.09 11.87
C PRO A 290 -15.07 15.37 10.47
N ASP A 291 -15.88 15.15 9.43
CA ASP A 291 -15.54 15.50 8.05
C ASP A 291 -15.33 17.01 7.88
N THR A 292 -15.91 17.84 8.75
CA THR A 292 -15.79 19.29 8.74
C THR A 292 -15.56 19.84 10.14
N ILE A 293 -14.48 20.60 10.34
CA ILE A 293 -14.20 21.36 11.55
C ILE A 293 -14.68 22.79 11.34
N ILE A 294 -15.73 23.19 12.06
CA ILE A 294 -16.27 24.54 12.01
C ILE A 294 -15.72 25.37 13.17
N VAL A 295 -14.74 26.22 12.88
CA VAL A 295 -14.15 27.14 13.85
C VAL A 295 -15.11 28.32 14.06
N GLU A 296 -15.92 28.21 15.11
CA GLU A 296 -16.95 29.21 15.46
C GLU A 296 -16.43 30.29 16.40
N ARG A 297 -15.53 29.91 17.32
CA ARG A 297 -15.05 30.80 18.38
C ARG A 297 -13.53 30.95 18.31
N ARG A 298 -13.03 31.98 18.99
CA ARG A 298 -11.60 32.27 19.14
C ARG A 298 -11.31 32.66 20.59
N PHE A 299 -10.18 32.23 21.13
CA PHE A 299 -9.75 32.59 22.48
C PHE A 299 -8.25 32.91 22.50
N ASN A 300 -7.78 33.63 23.52
CA ASN A 300 -6.37 34.03 23.60
C ASN A 300 -5.48 32.80 23.83
N VAL A 301 -4.39 32.66 23.06
CA VAL A 301 -3.46 31.53 23.16
C VAL A 301 -2.81 31.42 24.54
N LEU A 302 -2.74 32.51 25.30
CA LEU A 302 -2.24 32.51 26.68
C LEU A 302 -3.08 31.63 27.62
N HIS A 303 -4.32 31.30 27.26
CA HIS A 303 -5.16 30.40 28.05
C HIS A 303 -4.98 28.92 27.70
N LEU A 304 -4.13 28.57 26.72
CA LEU A 304 -3.95 27.18 26.30
C LEU A 304 -3.47 26.29 27.45
N GLU A 305 -2.53 26.77 28.28
CA GLU A 305 -2.05 26.01 29.44
C GLU A 305 -3.16 25.66 30.44
N SER A 306 -4.19 26.51 30.55
CA SER A 306 -5.34 26.25 31.44
C SER A 306 -6.45 25.42 30.78
N PHE A 307 -6.52 25.39 29.45
CA PHE A 307 -7.60 24.75 28.72
C PHE A 307 -7.26 23.38 28.16
N VAL A 308 -5.99 23.15 27.80
CA VAL A 308 -5.54 21.88 27.23
C VAL A 308 -5.28 20.89 28.35
N VAL A 309 -5.95 19.74 28.29
CA VAL A 309 -5.73 18.65 29.25
C VAL A 309 -4.54 17.79 28.83
N PRO A 310 -3.76 17.21 29.78
CA PRO A 310 -2.62 16.36 29.46
C PRO A 310 -2.97 15.14 28.58
N GLU A 311 -4.17 14.61 28.73
CA GLU A 311 -4.68 13.43 27.99
C GLU A 311 -5.22 13.79 26.60
N SER A 312 -5.01 15.02 26.12
CA SER A 312 -5.49 15.45 24.81
C SER A 312 -4.69 14.82 23.66
N SER A 313 -5.36 14.67 22.52
CA SER A 313 -4.73 14.25 21.27
C SER A 313 -4.18 15.47 20.55
N ILE A 314 -2.92 15.37 20.11
CA ILE A 314 -2.24 16.43 19.38
C ILE A 314 -2.26 16.10 17.89
N LEU A 315 -2.67 17.07 17.08
CA LEU A 315 -2.88 16.94 15.65
C LEU A 315 -1.96 17.88 14.86
N TYR A 316 -1.58 17.46 13.66
CA TYR A 316 -0.86 18.27 12.67
C TYR A 316 -1.71 18.44 11.43
N PHE A 317 -1.89 19.67 10.97
CA PHE A 317 -2.68 19.98 9.77
C PHE A 317 -1.76 20.17 8.57
N GLU A 318 -1.85 19.24 7.62
CA GLU A 318 -1.22 19.33 6.30
C GLU A 318 -2.26 19.77 5.27
N PRO A 319 -2.00 20.77 4.42
CA PRO A 319 -2.94 21.13 3.35
C PRO A 319 -3.05 19.99 2.33
N GLU A 320 -4.26 19.74 1.80
CA GLU A 320 -4.48 18.65 0.83
C GLU A 320 -3.83 18.96 -0.53
N ASP A 321 -3.88 20.22 -0.97
CA ASP A 321 -3.26 20.68 -2.21
C ASP A 321 -2.59 22.07 -2.07
N GLN A 322 -2.07 22.60 -3.19
CA GLN A 322 -1.38 23.90 -3.22
C GLN A 322 -2.32 25.09 -3.00
N VAL A 323 -3.60 25.00 -3.40
CA VAL A 323 -4.59 26.06 -3.17
C VAL A 323 -4.97 26.08 -1.69
N ASP A 324 -5.21 24.89 -1.12
CA ASP A 324 -5.47 24.69 0.30
C ASP A 324 -4.29 25.17 1.16
N LYS A 325 -3.06 25.04 0.67
CA LYS A 325 -1.86 25.55 1.36
C LYS A 325 -1.90 27.07 1.53
N GLU A 326 -2.25 27.81 0.49
CA GLU A 326 -2.33 29.28 0.55
C GLU A 326 -3.44 29.71 1.51
N ALA A 327 -4.63 29.11 1.38
CA ALA A 327 -5.77 29.40 2.26
C ALA A 327 -5.49 29.04 3.73
N LEU A 328 -4.81 27.91 3.99
CA LEU A 328 -4.40 27.51 5.33
C LEU A 328 -3.39 28.50 5.93
N GLN A 329 -2.43 28.99 5.13
CA GLN A 329 -1.47 30.00 5.59
C GLN A 329 -2.13 31.35 5.88
N GLU A 330 -3.09 31.78 5.08
CA GLU A 330 -3.91 32.97 5.39
C GLU A 330 -4.70 32.79 6.68
N PHE A 331 -5.24 31.60 6.93
CA PHE A 331 -5.96 31.29 8.16
C PHE A 331 -5.03 31.27 9.39
N ILE A 332 -3.83 30.71 9.26
CA ILE A 332 -2.77 30.78 10.28
C ILE A 332 -2.45 32.25 10.57
N ALA A 333 -2.18 33.06 9.54
CA ALA A 333 -1.88 34.49 9.71
C ALA A 333 -3.04 35.25 10.38
N TYR A 334 -4.29 34.92 10.05
CA TYR A 334 -5.49 35.49 10.66
C TYR A 334 -5.55 35.25 12.19
N LEU A 335 -5.19 34.04 12.63
CA LEU A 335 -5.16 33.64 14.04
C LEU A 335 -3.95 34.24 14.77
N SER A 336 -2.75 34.12 14.19
CA SER A 336 -1.49 34.65 14.73
C SER A 336 -1.53 36.16 14.92
N GLY A 337 -2.05 36.90 13.93
CA GLY A 337 -2.12 38.37 13.97
C GLY A 337 -3.00 38.92 15.09
N ARG A 338 -3.80 38.07 15.74
CA ARG A 338 -4.66 38.44 16.88
C ARG A 338 -4.27 37.74 18.18
N ASN A 339 -3.21 36.93 18.16
CA ASN A 339 -2.80 36.09 19.28
C ASN A 339 -3.94 35.19 19.79
N ARG A 340 -4.69 34.58 18.86
CA ARG A 340 -5.85 33.74 19.16
C ARG A 340 -5.68 32.31 18.64
N ALA A 341 -6.23 31.36 19.36
CA ALA A 341 -6.52 30.01 18.87
C ALA A 341 -7.98 29.92 18.39
N GLY A 342 -8.23 29.06 17.41
CA GLY A 342 -9.57 28.70 16.97
C GLY A 342 -10.19 27.65 17.88
N LEU A 343 -11.51 27.70 18.07
CA LEU A 343 -12.28 26.73 18.83
C LEU A 343 -13.45 26.25 17.99
N ALA A 344 -13.50 24.94 17.77
CA ALA A 344 -14.60 24.22 17.17
C ALA A 344 -15.15 23.21 18.20
N LEU A 345 -16.49 23.12 18.27
CA LEU A 345 -17.18 22.22 19.18
C LEU A 345 -17.94 21.20 18.35
N ASP A 346 -17.71 19.94 18.69
CA ASP A 346 -18.53 18.81 18.28
C ASP A 346 -19.36 18.33 19.49
N GLU A 347 -20.33 17.43 19.27
CA GLU A 347 -21.17 16.89 20.35
C GLU A 347 -20.34 16.26 21.48
N ARG A 348 -19.18 15.68 21.13
CA ARG A 348 -18.34 14.92 22.05
C ARG A 348 -16.97 15.53 22.29
N HIS A 349 -16.43 16.24 21.30
CA HIS A 349 -15.05 16.70 21.32
C HIS A 349 -14.94 18.21 21.18
N ARG A 350 -13.91 18.74 21.81
CA ARG A 350 -13.45 20.11 21.63
C ARG A 350 -12.20 20.09 20.76
N PHE A 351 -12.30 20.74 19.60
CA PHE A 351 -11.18 20.92 18.68
C PHE A 351 -10.62 22.34 18.86
N MET A 352 -9.37 22.43 19.31
CA MET A 352 -8.64 23.70 19.35
C MET A 352 -7.67 23.73 18.19
N VAL A 353 -7.73 24.78 17.39
CA VAL A 353 -6.87 24.97 16.22
C VAL A 353 -5.82 26.02 16.56
N LEU A 354 -4.56 25.61 16.58
CA LEU A 354 -3.45 26.38 17.13
C LEU A 354 -2.57 26.90 15.99
N PRO A 355 -2.43 28.23 15.82
CA PRO A 355 -1.34 28.75 15.00
C PRO A 355 0.01 28.51 15.70
N PRO A 356 1.14 28.69 15.00
CA PRO A 356 2.46 28.72 15.62
C PRO A 356 2.50 29.73 16.78
N CYS A 357 2.76 29.25 17.99
CA CYS A 357 2.74 30.06 19.21
C CYS A 357 3.73 29.51 20.26
N GLU A 358 3.91 30.23 21.37
CA GLU A 358 4.82 29.79 22.45
C GLU A 358 4.37 28.47 23.09
N TYR A 359 3.05 28.26 23.25
CA TYR A 359 2.52 26.99 23.76
C TYR A 359 2.99 25.77 22.93
N SER A 360 2.96 25.88 21.58
CA SER A 360 3.45 24.78 20.73
C SER A 360 4.94 24.51 20.87
N LYS A 361 5.74 25.54 21.17
CA LYS A 361 7.19 25.39 21.36
C LYS A 361 7.51 24.80 22.74
N ASP A 362 6.91 25.37 23.77
CA ASP A 362 7.24 25.06 25.17
C ASP A 362 6.64 23.74 25.62
N GLN A 363 5.39 23.46 25.23
CA GLN A 363 4.65 22.29 25.72
C GLN A 363 4.64 21.12 24.72
N LEU A 364 4.67 21.42 23.42
CA LEU A 364 4.60 20.39 22.37
C LEU A 364 5.95 20.12 21.68
N GLU A 365 6.98 20.93 21.98
CA GLU A 365 8.31 20.88 21.38
C GLU A 365 8.29 21.05 19.84
N TYR A 366 7.26 21.73 19.32
CA TYR A 366 7.10 21.99 17.90
C TYR A 366 7.51 23.43 17.58
N TYR A 367 8.60 23.57 16.80
CA TYR A 367 9.18 24.87 16.39
C TYR A 367 8.84 25.25 14.95
N GLY A 368 7.97 24.50 14.28
CA GLY A 368 7.61 24.73 12.90
C GLY A 368 6.53 25.80 12.73
N ASN A 369 6.16 26.04 11.48
CA ASN A 369 5.18 27.06 11.10
C ASN A 369 3.82 26.48 10.70
N ALA A 370 3.63 25.16 10.83
CA ALA A 370 2.35 24.54 10.52
C ALA A 370 1.32 24.82 11.63
N MET A 371 0.06 24.61 11.27
CA MET A 371 -1.03 24.67 12.22
C MET A 371 -1.12 23.34 12.96
N LEU A 372 -1.21 23.42 14.29
CA LEU A 372 -1.46 22.25 15.12
C LEU A 372 -2.93 22.22 15.55
N GLY A 373 -3.36 21.09 16.10
CA GLY A 373 -4.61 21.01 16.83
C GLY A 373 -4.50 20.23 18.11
N VAL A 374 -5.47 20.47 18.97
CA VAL A 374 -5.68 19.73 20.21
C VAL A 374 -7.11 19.24 20.20
N VAL A 375 -7.30 17.95 20.47
CA VAL A 375 -8.61 17.32 20.61
C VAL A 375 -8.73 16.73 22.00
N GLN A 376 -9.80 17.10 22.68
CA GLN A 376 -10.12 16.58 24.01
C GLN A 376 -11.64 16.41 24.15
N ASP A 377 -12.06 15.47 24.98
CA ASP A 377 -13.48 15.23 25.23
C ASP A 377 -14.10 16.44 25.97
N VAL A 378 -15.32 16.85 25.58
CA VAL A 378 -16.02 17.99 26.19
C VAL A 378 -16.42 17.71 27.64
N TYR A 379 -16.66 16.43 27.96
CA TYR A 379 -17.04 15.97 29.28
C TYR A 379 -16.25 14.70 29.63
N HIS A 380 -15.29 14.81 30.54
CA HIS A 380 -15.08 13.69 31.44
C HIS A 380 -16.32 13.61 32.31
N ASN A 381 -17.24 12.72 31.96
CA ASN A 381 -18.16 12.20 32.95
C ASN A 381 -17.26 11.63 34.05
N PHE A 382 -17.06 12.40 35.13
CA PHE A 382 -16.51 11.88 36.38
C PHE A 382 -17.55 10.88 36.91
N THR A 383 -17.65 9.71 36.29
CA THR A 383 -18.22 8.54 36.93
C THR A 383 -17.19 8.10 37.95
N SER A 384 -17.30 8.71 39.13
CA SER A 384 -16.61 8.37 40.38
C SER A 384 -16.81 6.91 40.76
#